data_AF-A0A538JNI2-F1
#
_entry.id   AF-A0A538JNI2-F1
#
_cell.length_a   1.000
_cell.length_b   1.000
_cell.length_c   1.000
_cell.angle_alpha   90.00
_cell.angle_beta   90.00
_cell.angle_gamma   90.00
#
_symmetry.space_group_name_H-M   'P 1'
#
loop_
_entity.id
_entity.type
_entity.pdbx_description
1 polymer ?
#
loop_
_entity_poly.entity_id
_entity_poly.type
_entity_poly.pdbx_seq_one_letter_code
_entity_poly.pdbx_strand_id
1 'polypeptide(L)'
;MEPLEPGRTELLENEQLETEDEELWTQDGGDHEGWFCVRTDPFPCPAPGCSFVAVFMTAAHLILVWEERDDPNLLYHAQRAKDVGRNPHVVGYAPEYGPSASYYAWEAAGRPVHGVRR
;
A
#
# COMPACT_ATOMS: atom_id res chain seq x y z
N MET A 1 -7.70 -31.96 -29.16
CA MET A 1 -8.65 -31.37 -28.20
C MET A 1 -8.19 -31.84 -26.83
N GLU A 2 -7.25 -31.09 -26.27
CA GLU A 2 -6.65 -31.35 -24.96
C GLU A 2 -7.60 -30.88 -23.86
N PRO A 3 -7.77 -31.63 -22.77
CA PRO A 3 -8.57 -31.18 -21.64
C PRO A 3 -7.80 -30.13 -20.82
N LEU A 4 -8.43 -28.98 -20.55
CA LEU A 4 -7.95 -28.00 -19.59
C LEU A 4 -8.06 -28.55 -18.16
N GLU A 5 -6.96 -28.49 -17.41
CA GLU A 5 -6.93 -28.78 -15.98
C GLU A 5 -7.27 -27.51 -15.17
N PRO A 6 -8.16 -27.58 -14.15
CA PRO A 6 -8.54 -26.42 -13.35
C PRO A 6 -7.61 -26.19 -12.15
N GLY A 7 -7.19 -24.93 -12.00
CA GLY A 7 -7.13 -24.21 -10.73
C GLY A 7 -6.19 -24.74 -9.64
N ARG A 8 -4.88 -24.46 -9.76
CA ARG A 8 -3.98 -24.38 -8.60
C ARG A 8 -3.68 -22.91 -8.32
N THR A 9 -4.41 -22.32 -7.37
CA THR A 9 -4.00 -21.05 -6.77
C THR A 9 -2.78 -21.33 -5.92
N GLU A 10 -1.60 -20.98 -6.43
CA GLU A 10 -0.39 -20.97 -5.63
C GLU A 10 -0.51 -19.87 -4.59
N LEU A 11 -0.74 -20.28 -3.34
CA LEU A 11 -0.47 -19.45 -2.18
C LEU A 11 1.04 -19.24 -2.21
N LEU A 12 1.49 -18.07 -2.66
CA LEU A 12 2.89 -17.66 -2.52
C LEU A 12 3.19 -17.60 -1.02
N GLU A 13 3.87 -18.64 -0.55
CA GLU A 13 4.57 -18.69 0.73
C GLU A 13 5.51 -17.48 0.80
N ASN A 14 5.13 -16.47 1.60
CA ASN A 14 5.98 -15.32 1.89
C ASN A 14 6.92 -15.71 3.04
N GLU A 15 7.92 -16.54 2.76
CA GLU A 15 8.91 -17.01 3.73
C GLU A 15 10.35 -16.62 3.37
N GLN A 16 10.59 -15.37 2.98
CA GLN A 16 11.97 -14.87 3.03
C GLN A 16 12.05 -13.40 3.43
N LEU A 17 12.04 -13.20 4.75
CA LEU A 17 12.71 -12.08 5.41
C LEU A 17 14.21 -12.33 5.31
N GLU A 18 14.91 -11.64 4.42
CA GLU A 18 16.36 -11.46 4.55
C GLU A 18 16.77 -10.10 3.96
N THR A 19 17.47 -9.35 4.79
CA THR A 19 17.96 -7.99 4.67
C THR A 19 18.98 -7.83 3.55
N GLU A 20 18.58 -7.27 2.40
CA GLU A 20 19.50 -6.84 1.35
C GLU A 20 19.01 -5.51 0.77
N ASP A 21 19.67 -4.42 1.19
CA ASP A 21 19.58 -3.04 0.70
C ASP A 21 18.16 -2.52 0.36
N GLU A 22 17.46 -2.09 1.41
CA GLU A 22 16.15 -1.42 1.32
C GLU A 22 16.32 -0.03 0.68
N GLU A 23 16.43 0.03 -0.65
CA GLU A 23 16.52 1.27 -1.41
C GLU A 23 15.37 2.20 -1.00
N LEU A 24 15.73 3.29 -0.34
CA LEU A 24 14.82 4.23 0.29
C LEU A 24 13.99 4.93 -0.78
N TRP A 25 12.74 4.50 -0.94
CA TRP A 25 11.85 5.13 -1.90
C TRP A 25 11.47 6.53 -1.41
N THR A 26 11.73 7.53 -2.24
CA THR A 26 11.41 8.93 -1.96
C THR A 26 10.14 9.35 -2.66
N GLN A 27 9.41 10.28 -2.03
CA GLN A 27 8.19 10.92 -2.52
C GLN A 27 8.19 11.07 -4.05
N ASP A 28 7.26 10.40 -4.72
CA ASP A 28 7.01 10.64 -6.14
C ASP A 28 6.40 12.04 -6.26
N GLY A 29 7.06 12.91 -7.03
CA GLY A 29 6.94 14.37 -7.01
C GLY A 29 5.65 14.94 -7.63
N GLY A 30 4.49 14.35 -7.35
CA GLY A 30 3.17 14.87 -7.71
C GLY A 30 2.44 15.42 -6.49
N ASP A 31 1.76 16.56 -6.65
CA ASP A 31 0.71 16.95 -5.72
C ASP A 31 -0.53 16.11 -6.04
N HIS A 32 -0.77 15.08 -5.23
CA HIS A 32 -1.92 14.18 -5.39
C HIS A 32 -3.21 14.77 -4.78
N GLU A 33 -3.27 16.09 -4.55
CA GLU A 33 -4.49 16.76 -4.11
C GLU A 33 -5.69 16.35 -4.98
N GLY A 34 -6.80 16.00 -4.32
CA GLY A 34 -8.03 15.55 -5.00
C GLY A 34 -8.07 14.06 -5.36
N TRP A 35 -6.97 13.32 -5.19
CA TRP A 35 -6.95 11.86 -5.31
C TRP A 35 -7.59 11.21 -4.09
N PHE A 36 -7.68 9.88 -4.08
CA PHE A 36 -8.30 9.10 -3.02
C PHE A 36 -7.29 8.21 -2.31
N CYS A 37 -7.48 8.02 -1.01
CA CYS A 37 -6.72 7.10 -0.18
C CYS A 37 -7.66 6.33 0.75
N VAL A 38 -7.11 5.32 1.45
CA VAL A 38 -7.87 4.51 2.41
C VAL A 38 -7.46 4.89 3.82
N ARG A 39 -8.37 5.52 4.58
CA ARG A 39 -8.21 5.72 6.03
C ARG A 39 -8.55 4.41 6.75
N THR A 40 -7.78 4.06 7.77
CA THR A 40 -8.01 2.86 8.59
C THR A 40 -7.95 3.20 10.07
N ASP A 41 -8.33 2.25 10.93
CA ASP A 41 -7.94 2.30 12.33
C ASP A 41 -6.40 2.28 12.45
N PRO A 42 -5.83 2.84 13.54
CA PRO A 42 -4.37 2.92 13.73
C PRO A 42 -3.70 1.55 13.65
N PHE A 43 -2.63 1.47 12.85
CA PHE A 43 -1.89 0.24 12.64
C PHE A 43 -0.39 0.49 12.78
N PRO A 44 0.31 -0.19 13.71
CA PRO A 44 1.74 -0.06 13.86
C PRO A 44 2.47 -0.66 12.65
N CYS A 45 3.56 -0.02 12.24
CA CYS A 45 4.44 -0.57 11.21
C CYS A 45 4.99 -1.95 11.65
N PRO A 46 4.92 -3.00 10.81
CA PRO A 46 5.42 -4.32 11.17
C PRO A 46 6.96 -4.42 11.16
N ALA A 47 7.66 -3.42 10.63
CA ALA A 47 9.12 -3.42 10.54
C ALA A 47 9.77 -3.38 11.94
N PRO A 48 10.74 -4.27 12.23
CA PRO A 48 11.42 -4.30 13.53
C PRO A 48 12.05 -2.95 13.89
N GLY A 49 11.71 -2.42 15.06
CA GLY A 49 12.25 -1.15 15.56
C GLY A 49 11.62 0.11 14.95
N CYS A 50 10.62 -0.02 14.08
CA CYS A 50 9.87 1.13 13.57
C CYS A 50 8.77 1.55 14.56
N SER A 51 8.74 2.82 14.94
CA SER A 51 7.70 3.39 15.82
C SER A 51 6.56 4.08 15.06
N PHE A 52 6.51 3.95 13.74
CA PHE A 52 5.48 4.58 12.92
C PHE A 52 4.11 3.91 13.14
N VAL A 53 3.07 4.72 13.30
CA VAL A 53 1.68 4.26 13.42
C VAL A 53 0.88 4.91 12.30
N ALA A 54 0.40 4.08 11.37
CA ALA A 54 -0.35 4.53 10.21
C ALA A 54 -1.84 4.62 10.52
N VAL A 55 -2.46 5.75 10.21
CA VAL A 55 -3.93 5.92 10.19
C VAL A 55 -4.52 5.87 8.77
N PHE A 56 -3.64 5.71 7.78
CA PHE A 56 -3.98 5.46 6.38
C PHE A 56 -3.31 4.17 5.92
N MET A 57 -3.81 3.59 4.84
CA MET A 57 -3.10 2.57 4.09
C MET A 57 -1.82 3.18 3.53
N THR A 58 -0.70 2.56 3.89
CA THR A 58 0.62 3.04 3.53
C THR A 58 1.43 1.91 2.93
N ALA A 59 2.36 2.27 2.05
CA ALA A 59 3.49 1.45 1.67
C ALA A 59 4.74 2.29 1.89
N ALA A 60 5.78 1.74 2.52
CA ALA A 60 7.01 2.49 2.75
C ALA A 60 6.78 3.83 3.51
N HIS A 61 5.83 3.85 4.47
CA HIS A 61 5.34 5.06 5.18
C HIS A 61 4.71 6.16 4.32
N LEU A 62 4.54 5.93 3.03
CA LEU A 62 3.86 6.83 2.12
C LEU A 62 2.41 6.41 1.98
N ILE A 63 1.50 7.37 2.05
CA ILE A 63 0.06 7.15 1.86
C ILE A 63 -0.16 6.74 0.41
N LEU A 64 -0.69 5.53 0.20
CA LEU A 64 -1.06 5.11 -1.14
C LEU A 64 -2.28 5.90 -1.62
N VAL A 65 -2.18 6.44 -2.82
CA VAL A 65 -3.22 7.24 -3.46
C VAL A 65 -3.56 6.73 -4.86
N TRP A 66 -4.82 6.93 -5.24
CA TRP A 66 -5.39 6.60 -6.55
C TRP A 66 -6.19 7.79 -7.08
N GLU A 67 -6.16 8.03 -8.38
CA GLU A 67 -6.86 9.15 -9.01
C GLU A 67 -8.39 8.97 -8.97
N GLU A 68 -8.89 7.74 -9.19
CA GLU A 68 -10.32 7.44 -9.22
C GLU A 68 -10.81 6.82 -7.90
N ARG A 69 -11.99 7.25 -7.44
CA ARG A 69 -12.57 6.82 -6.14
C ARG A 69 -12.98 5.35 -6.14
N ASP A 70 -13.49 4.89 -7.27
CA ASP A 70 -14.00 3.54 -7.52
C ASP A 70 -12.99 2.66 -8.28
N ASP A 71 -11.72 3.07 -8.28
CA ASP A 71 -10.61 2.29 -8.81
C ASP A 71 -10.64 0.85 -8.22
N PRO A 72 -10.56 -0.20 -9.07
CA PRO A 72 -10.67 -1.57 -8.61
C PRO A 72 -9.52 -2.00 -7.70
N ASN A 73 -8.30 -1.48 -7.88
CA ASN A 73 -7.18 -1.75 -6.99
C ASN A 73 -7.39 -1.09 -5.63
N LEU A 74 -7.87 0.16 -5.61
CA LEU A 74 -8.24 0.84 -4.36
C LEU A 74 -9.27 0.01 -3.58
N LEU A 75 -10.36 -0.39 -4.24
CA LEU A 75 -11.44 -1.15 -3.59
C LEU A 75 -10.98 -2.54 -3.14
N TYR A 76 -10.13 -3.20 -3.92
CA TYR A 76 -9.50 -4.46 -3.55
C TYR A 76 -8.67 -4.33 -2.27
N HIS A 77 -7.79 -3.33 -2.18
CA HIS A 77 -6.95 -3.14 -1.00
C HIS A 77 -7.77 -2.70 0.21
N ALA A 78 -8.79 -1.85 0.02
CA ALA A 78 -9.74 -1.52 1.07
C ALA A 78 -10.46 -2.78 1.60
N GLN A 79 -10.93 -3.68 0.72
CA GLN A 79 -11.54 -4.94 1.17
C GLN A 79 -10.56 -5.80 1.98
N ARG A 80 -9.29 -5.92 1.56
CA ARG A 80 -8.29 -6.66 2.34
C ARG A 80 -8.05 -6.06 3.72
N ALA A 81 -8.01 -4.73 3.83
CA ALA A 81 -7.90 -4.05 5.12
C ALA A 81 -9.13 -4.36 6.01
N LYS A 82 -10.32 -4.46 5.43
CA LYS A 82 -11.54 -4.85 6.13
C LYS A 82 -11.47 -6.29 6.62
N ASP A 83 -10.95 -7.21 5.82
CA ASP A 83 -10.85 -8.64 6.15
C ASP A 83 -9.94 -8.88 7.37
N VAL A 84 -8.96 -8.01 7.60
CA VAL A 84 -8.10 -8.03 8.80
C VAL A 84 -8.58 -7.10 9.92
N GLY A 85 -9.81 -6.58 9.83
CA GLY A 85 -10.45 -5.81 10.90
C GLY A 85 -9.98 -4.36 11.05
N ARG A 86 -9.40 -3.73 10.01
CA ARG A 86 -8.85 -2.36 10.07
C ARG A 86 -9.85 -1.23 9.76
N ASN A 87 -11.15 -1.51 9.68
CA ASN A 87 -12.22 -0.51 9.47
C ASN A 87 -11.90 0.53 8.37
N PRO A 88 -11.74 0.11 7.10
CA PRO A 88 -11.28 0.98 6.03
C PRO A 88 -12.37 1.91 5.50
N HIS A 89 -12.00 3.15 5.20
CA HIS A 89 -12.85 4.18 4.59
C HIS A 89 -12.11 4.85 3.42
N VAL A 90 -12.74 4.86 2.25
CA VAL A 90 -12.23 5.61 1.08
C VAL A 90 -12.53 7.09 1.27
N VAL A 91 -11.49 7.92 1.28
CA VAL A 91 -11.57 9.38 1.49
C VAL A 91 -10.71 10.12 0.48
N GLY A 92 -11.00 11.39 0.23
CA GLY A 92 -10.12 12.26 -0.56
C GLY A 92 -8.82 12.53 0.20
N TYR A 93 -7.69 12.40 -0.47
CA TYR A 93 -6.36 12.70 0.04
C TYR A 93 -6.13 14.22 0.08
N ALA A 94 -5.47 14.67 1.14
CA ALA A 94 -4.98 16.02 1.31
C ALA A 94 -3.50 15.97 1.71
N PRO A 95 -2.64 16.89 1.21
CA PRO A 95 -1.22 16.92 1.54
C PRO A 95 -0.91 17.01 3.04
N GLU A 96 -1.83 17.57 3.83
CA GLU A 96 -1.73 17.66 5.29
C GLU A 96 -1.77 16.30 6.00
N TYR A 97 -2.24 15.23 5.35
CA TYR A 97 -2.27 13.88 5.92
C TYR A 97 -0.88 13.24 6.04
N GLY A 98 0.06 13.69 5.22
CA GLY A 98 1.41 13.16 5.17
C GLY A 98 1.85 12.85 3.74
N PRO A 99 3.10 12.41 3.56
CA PRO A 99 3.65 12.15 2.24
C PRO A 99 2.95 10.97 1.56
N SER A 100 2.83 11.05 0.24
CA SER A 100 2.00 10.15 -0.56
C SER A 100 2.74 9.54 -1.73
N ALA A 101 2.09 8.54 -2.31
CA ALA A 101 2.61 7.63 -3.30
C ALA A 101 1.48 7.18 -4.23
N SER A 102 1.58 7.47 -5.53
CA SER A 102 0.69 6.82 -6.50
C SER A 102 0.84 5.30 -6.38
N TYR A 103 -0.27 4.59 -6.21
CA TYR A 103 -0.26 3.12 -6.17
C TYR A 103 0.43 2.51 -7.39
N TYR A 104 0.18 3.09 -8.56
CA TYR A 104 0.74 2.62 -9.82
C TYR A 104 2.24 2.91 -9.93
N ALA A 105 2.72 4.04 -9.39
CA ALA A 105 4.15 4.31 -9.31
C ALA A 105 4.85 3.34 -8.34
N TRP A 106 4.25 3.07 -7.17
CA TRP A 106 4.76 2.11 -6.21
C TRP A 106 4.80 0.67 -6.77
N GLU A 107 3.75 0.26 -7.48
CA GLU A 107 3.69 -1.03 -8.16
C GLU A 107 4.76 -1.13 -9.27
N ALA A 108 4.88 -0.09 -10.10
CA ALA A 108 5.89 -0.03 -11.17
C ALA A 108 7.33 -0.03 -10.63
N ALA A 109 7.54 0.52 -9.43
CA ALA A 109 8.82 0.48 -8.71
C ALA A 109 9.12 -0.87 -8.05
N GLY A 110 8.25 -1.89 -8.21
CA GLY A 110 8.49 -3.22 -7.67
C GLY A 110 8.10 -3.39 -6.20
N ARG A 111 7.16 -2.56 -5.69
CA ARG A 111 6.62 -2.63 -4.32
C ARG A 111 7.66 -2.43 -3.21
N PRO A 112 8.41 -1.31 -3.19
CA PRO A 112 9.39 -1.03 -2.15
C PRO A 112 8.73 -0.98 -0.76
N VAL A 113 9.46 -1.46 0.24
CA VAL A 113 8.98 -1.62 1.62
C VAL A 113 9.39 -0.49 2.57
N HIS A 114 10.33 0.37 2.19
CA HIS A 114 10.82 1.48 3.02
C HIS A 114 10.90 2.80 2.25
N GLY A 115 10.47 3.87 2.92
CA GLY A 115 10.38 5.19 2.33
C GLY A 115 10.54 6.30 3.37
N VAL A 116 11.29 7.32 2.92
CA VAL A 116 11.81 8.53 3.59
C VAL A 116 12.90 8.30 4.65
N ARG A 117 14.11 8.81 4.35
CA ARG A 117 15.14 9.21 5.32
C ARG A 117 15.00 10.71 5.58
N ARG A 118 15.03 11.11 6.84
CA ARG A 118 14.92 12.50 7.31
C ARG A 118 16.14 13.34 6.93
#